data_AF-A0A258CLG9-F1
#
_entry.id   AF-A0A258CLG9-F1
#
_cell.length_a   1.000
_cell.length_b   1.000
_cell.length_c   1.000
_cell.angle_alpha   90.00
_cell.angle_beta   90.00
_cell.angle_gamma   90.00
#
_symmetry.space_group_name_H-M   'P 1'
#
loop_
_entity.id
_entity.type
_entity.pdbx_description
1 polymer ?
#
loop_
_entity_poly.entity_id
_entity_poly.type
_entity_poly.pdbx_seq_one_letter_code
_entity_poly.pdbx_strand_id
1 'polypeptide(L)'
;HVGDGNFHIIPLVDPKDPTVPKTIDELSHKVYDLVLSYEGSITGEHNDGLIRTPYVEKMFGREMYALFVEVKKIFDPLNIFNPGKKVGGGNMPRRGLGQRNKASKPTMRLLLILNLGW
;
A
#
# COMPACT_ATOMS: atom_id res chain seq x y z
N HIS A 1 -6.20 -13.29 -10.55
CA HIS A 1 -7.08 -13.41 -11.72
C HIS A 1 -6.23 -13.23 -12.98
N VAL A 2 -5.98 -14.31 -13.72
CA VAL A 2 -5.00 -14.26 -14.84
C VAL A 2 -5.59 -13.62 -16.10
N GLY A 3 -6.90 -13.79 -16.33
CA GLY A 3 -7.58 -13.30 -17.54
C GLY A 3 -7.66 -11.77 -17.65
N ASP A 4 -7.48 -11.06 -16.55
CA ASP A 4 -7.48 -9.60 -16.39
C ASP A 4 -6.10 -9.07 -15.95
N GLY A 5 -5.05 -9.89 -16.01
CA GLY A 5 -3.67 -9.46 -15.69
C GLY A 5 -3.42 -9.20 -14.19
N ASN A 6 -4.30 -9.67 -13.31
CA ASN A 6 -4.26 -9.42 -11.87
C ASN A 6 -3.61 -10.59 -11.09
N PHE A 7 -2.37 -10.43 -10.64
CA PHE A 7 -1.62 -11.45 -9.92
C PHE A 7 -1.64 -11.23 -8.42
N HIS A 8 -2.01 -12.27 -7.67
CA HIS A 8 -2.03 -12.27 -6.21
C HIS A 8 -0.73 -12.91 -5.70
N ILE A 9 0.21 -12.06 -5.28
CA ILE A 9 1.49 -12.48 -4.72
C ILE A 9 1.39 -12.48 -3.20
N ILE A 10 1.58 -13.64 -2.59
CA ILE A 10 1.51 -13.82 -1.15
C ILE A 10 2.84 -14.43 -0.69
N PRO A 11 3.72 -13.67 -0.01
CA PRO A 11 4.92 -14.23 0.58
C PRO A 11 4.56 -15.28 1.63
N LEU A 12 5.19 -16.45 1.53
CA LEU A 12 5.09 -17.51 2.55
C LEU A 12 6.22 -17.29 3.56
N VAL A 13 5.85 -16.89 4.78
CA VAL A 13 6.79 -16.52 5.85
C VAL A 13 6.36 -17.14 7.17
N ASP A 14 7.32 -17.38 8.08
CA ASP A 14 7.00 -17.71 9.47
C ASP A 14 6.65 -16.42 10.23
N PRO A 15 5.39 -16.24 10.70
CA PRO A 15 5.01 -15.03 11.42
C PRO A 15 5.70 -14.87 12.78
N LYS A 16 6.41 -15.90 13.28
CA LYS A 16 7.21 -15.82 14.51
C LYS A 16 8.61 -15.31 14.29
N ASP A 17 9.10 -15.29 13.05
CA ASP A 17 10.44 -14.79 12.73
C ASP A 17 10.46 -13.24 12.83
N PRO A 18 11.27 -12.66 13.75
CA PRO A 18 11.31 -11.22 13.96
C PRO A 18 11.94 -10.45 12.79
N THR A 19 12.60 -11.12 11.84
CA THR A 19 13.18 -10.49 10.64
C THR A 19 12.15 -10.22 9.55
N VAL A 20 11.04 -10.97 9.55
CA VAL A 20 10.00 -10.94 8.51
C VAL A 20 9.45 -9.54 8.25
N PRO A 21 9.09 -8.71 9.25
CA PRO A 21 8.56 -7.37 8.99
C PRO A 21 9.49 -6.49 8.14
N LYS A 22 10.80 -6.54 8.41
CA LYS A 22 11.80 -5.79 7.65
C LYS A 22 11.95 -6.33 6.24
N THR A 23 12.04 -7.65 6.11
CA THR A 23 12.12 -8.34 4.82
C THR A 23 10.91 -8.02 3.94
N ILE A 24 9.71 -7.99 4.53
CA ILE A 24 8.46 -7.66 3.83
C ILE A 24 8.44 -6.20 3.37
N ASP A 25 8.92 -5.25 4.17
CA ASP A 25 9.01 -3.84 3.77
C ASP A 25 9.96 -3.66 2.58
N GLU A 26 11.16 -4.23 2.66
CA GLU A 26 12.16 -4.20 1.58
C GLU A 26 11.67 -4.90 0.30
N LEU A 27 11.02 -6.05 0.44
CA LEU A 27 10.43 -6.78 -0.67
C LEU A 27 9.31 -5.97 -1.33
N SER A 28 8.46 -5.31 -0.54
CA SER A 28 7.37 -4.48 -1.06
C SER A 28 7.90 -3.34 -1.93
N HIS A 29 8.94 -2.65 -1.47
CA HIS A 29 9.62 -1.62 -2.26
C HIS A 29 10.11 -2.17 -3.61
N LYS A 30 10.84 -3.29 -3.60
CA LYS A 30 11.38 -3.90 -4.83
C LYS A 30 10.29 -4.35 -5.80
N VAL A 31 9.22 -4.96 -5.29
CA VAL A 31 8.12 -5.45 -6.12
C VAL A 31 7.32 -4.29 -6.71
N TYR A 32 7.01 -3.26 -5.93
CA TYR A 32 6.30 -2.09 -6.45
C TYR A 32 7.12 -1.36 -7.51
N ASP A 33 8.44 -1.24 -7.33
CA ASP A 33 9.32 -0.63 -8.32
C ASP A 33 9.35 -1.44 -9.62
N LEU A 34 9.40 -2.76 -9.52
CA LEU A 34 9.32 -3.65 -10.67
C LEU A 34 8.00 -3.48 -11.42
N VAL A 35 6.87 -3.49 -10.72
CA VAL A 35 5.54 -3.35 -11.33
C VAL A 35 5.41 -2.05 -12.08
N LEU A 36 5.83 -0.94 -11.46
CA LEU A 36 5.79 0.37 -12.09
C LEU A 36 6.73 0.46 -13.30
N SER A 37 7.86 -0.27 -13.31
CA SER A 37 8.74 -0.35 -14.48
C SER A 37 8.12 -1.06 -15.69
N TYR A 38 7.09 -1.88 -15.46
CA TYR A 38 6.25 -2.49 -16.50
C TYR A 38 4.94 -1.73 -16.71
N GLU A 39 4.86 -0.47 -16.26
CA GLU A 39 3.65 0.37 -16.37
C GLU A 39 2.40 -0.26 -15.72
N GLY A 40 2.60 -1.18 -14.77
CA GLY A 40 1.53 -1.87 -14.06
C GLY A 40 1.01 -1.12 -12.83
N SER A 41 -0.06 -1.65 -12.23
CA SER A 41 -0.62 -1.17 -10.95
C SER A 41 -0.18 -2.02 -9.77
N ILE A 42 0.20 -1.38 -8.67
CA ILE A 42 0.57 -2.02 -7.39
C ILE A 42 -0.65 -2.52 -6.57
N THR A 43 -1.86 -2.28 -7.08
CA THR A 43 -3.11 -2.77 -6.52
C THR A 43 -4.16 -2.98 -7.62
N GLY A 44 -4.79 -4.15 -7.66
CA GLY A 44 -5.88 -4.46 -8.58
C GLY A 44 -7.24 -4.24 -7.93
N GLU A 45 -7.52 -4.97 -6.85
CA GLU A 45 -8.84 -4.98 -6.18
C GLU A 45 -8.84 -4.45 -4.73
N HIS A 46 -7.68 -4.37 -4.07
CA HIS A 46 -7.60 -4.11 -2.63
C HIS A 46 -7.28 -2.66 -2.25
N ASN A 47 -7.29 -1.74 -3.22
CA ASN A 47 -7.07 -0.31 -3.02
C ASN A 47 -5.75 -0.01 -2.27
N ASP A 48 -5.58 1.22 -1.80
CA ASP A 48 -4.29 1.68 -1.28
C ASP A 48 -4.14 1.43 0.23
N GLY A 49 -5.13 1.85 1.02
CA GLY A 49 -5.10 1.76 2.47
C GLY A 49 -3.85 2.41 3.10
N LEU A 50 -3.53 2.10 4.36
CA LEU A 50 -2.32 2.65 5.00
C LEU A 50 -1.02 2.11 4.39
N ILE A 51 -1.03 0.84 3.98
CA ILE A 51 0.17 0.13 3.54
C ILE A 51 0.68 0.69 2.21
N ARG A 52 -0.21 1.07 1.28
CA ARG A 52 0.21 1.55 -0.06
C ARG A 52 0.11 3.06 -0.22
N THR A 53 -0.51 3.80 0.71
CA THR A 53 -0.54 5.28 0.63
C THR A 53 0.83 5.91 0.38
N PRO A 54 1.94 5.44 1.00
CA PRO A 54 3.28 5.98 0.71
C PRO A 54 3.74 5.85 -0.76
N TYR A 55 3.09 5.00 -1.56
CA TYR A 55 3.44 4.71 -2.94
C TYR A 55 2.47 5.32 -3.95
N VAL A 56 1.36 5.92 -3.51
CA VAL A 56 0.34 6.49 -4.40
C VAL A 56 0.91 7.59 -5.27
N GLU A 57 1.72 8.50 -4.71
CA GLU A 57 2.39 9.54 -5.51
C GLU A 57 3.35 8.95 -6.54
N LYS A 58 4.06 7.87 -6.18
CA LYS A 58 4.96 7.17 -7.11
C LYS A 58 4.21 6.53 -8.27
N MET A 59 3.03 5.95 -8.01
CA MET A 59 2.23 5.26 -9.01
C MET A 59 1.51 6.23 -9.96
N PHE A 60 0.92 7.30 -9.42
CA PHE A 60 0.08 8.21 -10.21
C PHE A 60 0.84 9.45 -10.71
N GLY A 61 2.05 9.69 -10.20
CA GLY A 61 2.80 10.91 -10.47
C GLY A 61 2.33 12.10 -9.64
N ARG A 62 3.18 13.12 -9.61
CA ARG A 62 2.99 14.31 -8.77
C ARG A 62 1.72 15.09 -9.10
N GLU A 63 1.40 15.25 -10.39
CA GLU A 63 0.25 16.03 -10.85
C GLU A 63 -1.07 15.39 -10.42
N MET A 64 -1.26 14.10 -10.68
CA MET A 64 -2.46 13.37 -10.26
C MET A 64 -2.56 13.27 -8.74
N TYR A 65 -1.45 13.07 -8.04
CA TYR A 65 -1.44 13.06 -6.58
C TYR A 65 -1.88 14.41 -6.00
N ALA A 66 -1.47 15.53 -6.60
CA ALA A 66 -1.93 16.85 -6.19
C ALA A 66 -3.46 16.98 -6.30
N LEU A 67 -4.07 16.46 -7.38
CA LEU A 67 -5.52 16.42 -7.52
C LEU A 67 -6.19 15.58 -6.42
N PHE A 68 -5.62 14.44 -6.05
CA PHE A 68 -6.14 13.65 -4.92
C PHE A 68 -6.11 14.43 -3.60
N VAL A 69 -5.05 15.21 -3.38
CA VAL A 69 -4.91 16.07 -2.20
C VAL A 69 -5.96 17.19 -2.23
N GLU A 70 -6.20 17.81 -3.38
CA GLU A 70 -7.21 18.85 -3.54
C GLU A 70 -8.62 18.31 -3.29
N VAL A 71 -8.98 17.18 -3.91
CA VAL A 71 -10.25 16.51 -3.67
C VAL A 71 -10.41 16.19 -2.18
N LYS A 72 -9.38 15.65 -1.53
CA LYS A 72 -9.41 15.39 -0.09
C LYS A 72 -9.70 16.65 0.73
N LYS A 73 -9.07 17.77 0.40
CA LYS A 73 -9.26 19.05 1.11
C LYS A 73 -10.64 19.65 0.88
N ILE A 74 -11.20 19.51 -0.32
CA ILE A 74 -12.54 20.00 -0.67
C ILE A 74 -13.61 19.28 0.17
N PHE A 75 -13.54 17.95 0.23
CA PHE A 75 -14.55 17.14 0.90
C PHE A 75 -14.28 16.87 2.39
N ASP A 76 -13.03 17.03 2.85
CA ASP A 76 -12.64 16.83 4.24
C ASP A 76 -11.58 17.87 4.68
N PRO A 77 -11.97 19.15 4.79
CA PRO A 77 -11.06 20.24 5.15
C PRO A 77 -10.49 20.10 6.57
N LEU A 78 -11.18 19.37 7.46
CA LEU A 78 -10.74 19.10 8.82
C LEU A 78 -9.90 17.81 8.95
N ASN A 79 -9.71 17.08 7.85
CA ASN A 79 -8.96 15.83 7.79
C ASN A 79 -9.43 14.76 8.80
N ILE A 80 -10.74 14.65 9.03
CA ILE A 80 -11.35 13.69 9.98
C ILE A 80 -11.73 12.37 9.32
N PHE A 81 -11.93 12.35 7.99
CA PHE A 81 -12.29 11.15 7.24
C PHE A 81 -11.05 10.32 6.91
N ASN A 82 -10.68 9.45 7.86
CA ASN A 82 -9.69 8.40 7.64
C ASN A 82 -8.28 8.93 7.28
N PRO A 83 -7.69 9.77 8.14
CA PRO A 83 -6.43 10.47 7.85
C PRO A 83 -5.27 9.52 7.54
N GLY A 84 -4.38 9.98 6.66
CA GLY A 84 -3.19 9.23 6.24
C GLY A 84 -3.45 8.07 5.28
N LYS A 85 -4.67 7.96 4.73
CA LYS A 85 -4.99 7.01 3.66
C LYS A 85 -5.26 7.75 2.35
N LYS A 86 -4.83 7.16 1.23
CA LYS A 86 -4.79 7.71 -0.14
C LYS A 86 -3.85 8.91 -0.31
N VAL A 87 -3.86 9.86 0.63
CA VAL A 87 -2.96 11.02 0.68
C VAL A 87 -2.38 11.23 2.08
N GLY A 88 -1.25 11.94 2.16
CA GLY A 88 -0.63 12.34 3.43
C GLY A 88 0.13 11.24 4.18
N GLY A 89 0.44 10.10 3.52
CA GLY A 89 1.16 8.98 4.14
C GLY A 89 2.67 9.19 4.32
N GLY A 90 3.26 10.20 3.70
CA GLY A 90 4.72 10.44 3.72
C GLY A 90 5.30 10.92 5.05
N ASN A 91 4.48 11.50 5.93
CA ASN A 91 4.93 12.12 7.20
C ASN A 91 4.57 11.33 8.46
N MET A 92 3.97 10.15 8.34
CA MET A 92 3.74 9.30 9.51
C MET A 92 5.06 8.62 9.88
N PRO A 93 5.56 8.76 11.14
CA PRO A 93 6.66 7.92 11.60
C PRO A 93 6.24 6.48 11.36
N ARG A 94 7.05 5.71 10.61
CA ARG A 94 6.85 4.28 10.36
C ARG A 94 6.99 3.52 11.68
N ARG A 95 6.04 3.69 12.61
CA ARG A 95 5.93 2.84 13.78
C ARG A 95 5.66 1.45 13.23
N GLY A 96 6.54 0.52 13.55
CA GLY A 96 6.39 -0.89 13.20
C GLY A 96 4.95 -1.33 13.48
N LEU A 97 4.44 -2.22 12.63
CA LEU A 97 3.11 -2.82 12.66
C LEU A 97 2.82 -3.59 13.98
N GLY A 98 2.86 -2.91 15.13
CA GLY A 98 3.04 -3.53 16.44
C GLY A 98 2.30 -2.88 17.60
N GLN A 99 1.41 -1.91 17.37
CA GLN A 99 0.50 -1.44 18.43
C GLN A 99 -0.93 -1.32 17.92
N ARG A 100 -1.62 -2.47 17.86
CA ARG A 100 -3.06 -2.53 18.07
C ARG A 100 -3.31 -3.20 19.41
N ASN A 101 -4.27 -2.66 20.15
CA ASN A 101 -4.82 -3.21 21.39
C ASN A 101 -5.08 -4.72 21.23
N LYS A 102 -4.83 -5.47 22.32
CA LYS A 102 -5.07 -6.91 22.43
C LYS A 102 -6.55 -7.24 22.20
N ALA A 103 -6.95 -7.40 20.95
CA ALA A 103 -8.19 -8.05 20.55
C ALA A 103 -7.99 -8.65 19.16
N SER A 104 -8.13 -9.99 19.10
CA SER A 104 -8.02 -10.91 17.96
C SER A 104 -6.76 -10.80 17.06
N LYS A 105 -5.98 -11.90 17.04
CA LYS A 105 -4.80 -12.06 16.16
C LYS A 105 -5.23 -12.07 14.69
N PRO A 106 -4.80 -11.12 13.83
CA PRO A 106 -4.91 -11.33 12.39
C PRO A 106 -3.65 -12.06 11.92
N THR A 107 -3.84 -13.15 11.18
CA THR A 107 -2.82 -13.70 10.30
C THR A 107 -2.46 -12.60 9.29
N MET A 108 -1.23 -12.07 9.34
CA MET A 108 -0.82 -11.02 8.41
C MET A 108 -0.55 -11.66 7.04
N ARG A 109 -1.58 -11.72 6.19
CA ARG A 109 -1.40 -11.95 4.76
C ARG A 109 -1.09 -10.61 4.11
N LEU A 110 0.17 -10.37 3.77
CA LEU A 110 0.48 -9.32 2.80
C LEU A 110 0.17 -9.88 1.42
N LEU A 111 -0.97 -9.47 0.88
CA LEU A 111 -1.35 -9.75 -0.49
C LEU A 111 -0.86 -8.59 -1.36
N LEU A 112 0.23 -8.79 -2.08
CA LEU A 112 0.68 -7.92 -3.16
C LEU A 112 -0.17 -8.24 -4.39
N ILE A 113 -0.81 -7.24 -4.97
CA ILE A 113 -1.56 -7.42 -6.21
C ILE A 113 -0.86 -6.65 -7.29
N LEU A 114 -0.47 -7.36 -8.35
CA LEU A 114 0.09 -6.74 -9.55
C LEU A 114 -0.98 -6.74 -10.62
N ASN A 115 -1.27 -5.59 -11.21
CA ASN A 115 -1.98 -5.55 -12.48
C ASN A 115 -0.97 -5.21 -13.57
N LEU A 116 -0.70 -6.15 -14.48
CA LEU A 116 0.06 -5.86 -15.70
C LEU A 116 -0.92 -5.36 -16.74
N GLY A 117 -1.00 -4.04 -16.88
CA GLY A 117 -1.75 -3.41 -17.98
C GLY A 117 -1.10 -3.74 -19.33
N TRP A 118 -1.91 -3.84 -20.37
CA TRP A 118 -1.47 -3.94 -21.76
C TRP A 118 -1.34 -2.56 -22.38
#